data_AF-A0A2E8H505-F1
#
_entry.id   AF-A0A2E8H505-F1
#
_cell.length_a   1.000
_cell.length_b   1.000
_cell.length_c   1.000
_cell.angle_alpha   90.00
_cell.angle_beta   90.00
_cell.angle_gamma   90.00
#
_symmetry.space_group_name_H-M   'P 1'
#
loop_
_entity.id
_entity.type
_entity.pdbx_description
1 polymer ?
#
loop_
_entity_poly.entity_id
_entity_poly.type
_entity_poly.pdbx_seq_one_letter_code
_entity_poly.pdbx_strand_id
1 'polypeptide(L)'
;MSAILIHPDDRDILFVAVSSKAGTTLCRSTDRGATWGRRATFQAPVSGLFCASSEPERVYAVTTMAVHTLTLDGETETEQALPEGVRPAIR
;
A
#
# COMPACT_ATOMS: atom_id res chain seq x y z
N MET A 1 -0.24 0.89 -12.60
CA MET A 1 -1.46 0.48 -11.86
C MET A 1 -1.62 1.42 -10.70
N SER A 2 -2.85 1.70 -10.29
CA SER A 2 -3.09 2.49 -9.09
C SER A 2 -4.05 1.73 -8.21
N ALA A 3 -3.79 1.74 -6.90
CA ALA A 3 -4.61 1.06 -5.91
C ALA A 3 -5.06 2.08 -4.86
N ILE A 4 -6.24 1.84 -4.28
CA ILE A 4 -6.79 2.64 -3.19
C ILE A 4 -7.24 1.71 -2.06
N LEU A 5 -7.07 2.16 -0.84
CA LEU A 5 -7.52 1.49 0.37
C LEU A 5 -8.18 2.53 1.28
N ILE A 6 -9.35 2.18 1.79
CA ILE A 6 -10.04 2.91 2.85
C ILE A 6 -9.85 2.10 4.13
N HIS A 7 -9.39 2.74 5.20
CA HIS A 7 -9.22 2.04 6.46
C HIS A 7 -10.57 1.52 6.99
N PRO A 8 -10.65 0.27 7.48
CA PRO A 8 -11.92 -0.39 7.77
C PRO A 8 -12.69 0.27 8.92
N ASP A 9 -11.99 0.77 9.92
CA ASP A 9 -12.59 1.29 11.17
C ASP A 9 -12.59 2.82 11.25
N ASP A 10 -11.81 3.49 10.40
CA ASP A 10 -11.63 4.95 10.39
C ASP A 10 -11.67 5.46 8.95
N ARG A 11 -12.79 6.07 8.56
CA ARG A 11 -13.01 6.52 7.18
C ARG A 11 -12.23 7.79 6.82
N ASP A 12 -11.55 8.41 7.78
CA ASP A 12 -10.71 9.57 7.52
C ASP A 12 -9.32 9.16 7.02
N ILE A 13 -8.92 7.92 7.30
CA ILE A 13 -7.66 7.33 6.85
C ILE A 13 -7.84 6.65 5.49
N LEU A 14 -7.15 7.18 4.48
CA LEU A 14 -7.11 6.64 3.12
C LEU A 14 -5.67 6.43 2.68
N PHE A 15 -5.43 5.40 1.87
CA PHE A 15 -4.16 5.19 1.18
C PHE A 15 -4.37 5.08 -0.32
N VAL A 16 -3.46 5.67 -1.08
CA VAL A 16 -3.41 5.54 -2.55
C VAL A 16 -1.99 5.20 -2.98
N ALA A 17 -1.86 4.20 -3.82
CA ALA A 17 -0.63 3.90 -4.53
C ALA A 17 -0.72 4.46 -5.96
N VAL A 18 0.15 5.42 -6.28
CA VAL A 18 0.20 6.09 -7.59
C VAL A 18 1.45 5.64 -8.35
N SER A 19 1.26 4.88 -9.43
CA SER A 19 2.38 4.48 -10.31
C SER A 19 2.80 5.59 -11.26
N SER A 20 4.10 5.71 -11.46
CA SER A 20 4.74 6.56 -12.48
C SER A 20 5.85 5.79 -13.19
N LYS A 21 6.53 6.43 -14.14
CA LYS A 21 7.73 5.84 -14.77
C LYS A 21 8.88 5.60 -13.78
N ALA A 22 8.90 6.32 -12.65
CA ALA A 22 9.96 6.22 -11.63
C ALA A 22 9.63 5.23 -10.50
N GLY A 23 8.53 4.48 -10.61
CA GLY A 23 8.03 3.60 -9.55
C GLY A 23 6.69 4.06 -8.98
N THR A 24 6.31 3.48 -7.86
CA THR A 24 5.02 3.73 -7.19
C THR A 24 5.21 4.54 -5.92
N THR A 25 4.42 5.60 -5.75
CA THR A 25 4.38 6.36 -4.50
C THR A 25 3.13 5.99 -3.70
N LEU A 26 3.31 5.64 -2.43
CA LEU A 26 2.22 5.51 -1.47
C LEU A 26 1.95 6.86 -0.81
N CYS A 27 0.73 7.34 -0.92
CA CYS A 27 0.23 8.53 -0.25
C CYS A 27 -0.84 8.14 0.76
N ARG A 28 -0.90 8.88 1.87
CA ARG A 28 -1.93 8.75 2.90
C ARG A 28 -2.65 10.07 3.08
N SER A 29 -3.96 9.99 3.30
CA SER A 29 -4.78 11.06 3.84
C SER A 29 -5.29 10.66 5.22
N THR A 30 -5.50 11.66 6.08
CA THR A 30 -6.14 11.54 7.41
C THR A 30 -7.33 12.49 7.54
N ASP A 31 -7.84 12.97 6.41
CA ASP A 31 -8.89 13.98 6.32
C ASP A 31 -9.83 13.70 5.12
N ARG A 32 -10.12 12.40 4.91
CA ARG A 32 -11.05 11.92 3.88
C ARG A 32 -10.65 12.30 2.45
N GLY A 33 -9.35 12.47 2.21
CA GLY A 33 -8.78 12.78 0.91
C GLY A 33 -8.69 14.28 0.59
N ALA A 34 -8.93 15.16 1.56
CA ALA A 34 -8.76 16.60 1.36
C ALA A 34 -7.28 16.98 1.21
N THR A 35 -6.39 16.34 1.99
CA THR A 35 -4.93 16.49 1.89
C THR A 35 -4.24 15.13 1.87
N TRP A 36 -3.04 15.10 1.28
CA TRP A 36 -2.28 13.87 1.06
C TRP A 36 -0.81 14.08 1.41
N GLY A 37 -0.27 13.17 2.22
CA GLY A 37 1.15 13.08 2.54
C GLY A 37 1.78 11.83 1.92
N ARG A 38 2.95 11.98 1.29
CA ARG A 38 3.73 10.85 0.78
C ARG A 38 4.35 10.06 1.95
N ARG A 39 4.23 8.72 1.91
CA ARG A 39 4.71 7.82 2.97
C ARG A 39 5.83 6.90 2.53
N ALA A 40 5.64 6.19 1.42
CA ALA A 40 6.61 5.24 0.90
C ALA A 40 6.76 5.35 -0.62
N THR A 41 7.87 4.80 -1.13
CA THR A 41 8.10 4.63 -2.56
C THR A 41 8.56 3.22 -2.84
N PHE A 42 7.96 2.58 -3.85
CA PHE A 42 8.29 1.25 -4.30
C PHE A 42 8.90 1.30 -5.70
N GLN A 43 9.94 0.49 -5.93
CA GLN A 43 10.59 0.40 -7.24
C GLN A 43 9.75 -0.41 -8.25
N ALA A 44 8.77 -1.18 -7.76
CA ALA A 44 7.84 -1.95 -8.58
C ALA A 44 6.41 -1.35 -8.54
N PRO A 45 5.59 -1.62 -9.56
CA PRO A 45 4.16 -1.31 -9.52
C PRO A 45 3.49 -1.99 -8.31
N VAL A 46 2.77 -1.20 -7.51
CA VAL A 46 1.84 -1.77 -6.52
C VAL A 46 0.58 -2.19 -7.27
N SER A 47 0.26 -3.46 -7.16
CA SER A 47 -0.90 -4.07 -7.79
C SER A 47 -2.12 -4.10 -6.85
N GLY A 48 -1.91 -4.05 -5.53
CA GLY A 48 -2.98 -3.98 -4.54
C GLY A 48 -2.54 -3.44 -3.19
N LEU A 49 -3.49 -2.81 -2.49
CA LEU A 49 -3.37 -2.39 -1.09
C LEU A 49 -4.44 -3.10 -0.27
N PHE A 50 -4.05 -3.64 0.88
CA PHE A 50 -4.95 -4.38 1.77
C PHE A 50 -4.73 -3.98 3.22
N CYS A 51 -5.78 -4.06 4.02
CA CYS A 51 -5.73 -3.95 5.47
C CYS A 51 -6.72 -4.96 6.03
N ALA A 52 -6.31 -5.74 7.03
CA ALA A 52 -7.19 -6.68 7.70
C ALA A 52 -7.91 -5.96 8.83
N SER A 53 -9.23 -6.13 8.96
CA SER A 53 -9.99 -5.55 10.08
C SER A 53 -9.56 -6.09 11.44
N SER A 54 -8.88 -7.23 11.49
CA SER A 54 -8.27 -7.77 12.72
C SER A 54 -6.95 -7.09 13.09
N GLU A 55 -6.32 -6.39 12.14
CA GLU A 55 -5.02 -5.71 12.30
C GLU A 55 -5.07 -4.33 11.61
N PRO A 56 -5.95 -3.41 12.08
CA PRO A 56 -6.20 -2.12 11.43
C PRO A 56 -4.94 -1.25 11.34
N GLU A 57 -3.99 -1.43 12.26
CA GLU A 57 -2.73 -0.69 12.32
C GLU A 57 -1.74 -1.03 11.18
N ARG A 58 -2.08 -2.01 10.33
CA ARG A 58 -1.21 -2.53 9.27
C ARG A 58 -1.82 -2.39 7.88
N VAL A 59 -0.98 -1.96 6.95
CA VAL A 59 -1.27 -1.91 5.52
C VAL A 59 -0.32 -2.83 4.77
N TYR A 60 -0.85 -3.62 3.86
CA TYR A 60 -0.07 -4.49 2.99
C TYR A 60 -0.05 -3.91 1.58
N ALA A 61 1.15 -3.64 1.06
CA ALA A 61 1.36 -3.27 -0.33
C ALA A 61 1.93 -4.45 -1.10
N VAL A 62 1.16 -4.93 -2.07
CA VAL A 62 1.57 -6.05 -2.92
C VAL A 62 2.15 -5.50 -4.21
N THR A 63 3.38 -5.89 -4.51
CA THR A 63 4.05 -5.60 -5.79
C THR A 63 4.27 -6.89 -6.57
N THR A 64 4.82 -6.78 -7.78
CA THR A 64 5.24 -7.96 -8.55
C THR A 64 6.45 -8.69 -7.98
N MET A 65 7.14 -8.11 -6.98
CA MET A 65 8.40 -8.66 -6.45
C MET A 65 8.29 -9.07 -4.98
N ALA A 66 7.49 -8.35 -4.20
CA ALA A 66 7.41 -8.52 -2.76
C ALA A 66 6.04 -8.11 -2.22
N VAL A 67 5.73 -8.62 -1.02
CA VAL A 67 4.70 -8.06 -0.15
C VAL A 67 5.40 -7.22 0.91
N HIS A 68 5.02 -5.95 0.99
CA HIS A 68 5.50 -5.03 2.01
C HIS A 68 4.43 -4.87 3.09
N THR A 69 4.82 -5.01 4.35
CA THR A 69 3.97 -4.65 5.50
C THR A 69 4.37 -3.27 5.96
N LEU A 70 3.39 -2.38 6.12
CA LEU A 70 3.58 -1.01 6.54
C LEU A 70 2.71 -0.68 7.75
N THR A 71 3.18 0.25 8.59
CA THR A 71 2.35 0.89 9.63
C THR A 71 1.28 1.79 8.99
N LEU A 72 0.35 2.30 9.80
CA LEU A 72 -0.56 3.38 9.34
C LEU A 72 0.16 4.66 8.95
N ASP A 73 1.35 4.93 9.46
CA ASP A 73 2.16 6.04 8.98
C ASP A 73 2.80 5.73 7.62
N GLY A 74 2.61 4.52 7.10
CA GLY A 74 3.11 4.05 5.82
C GLY A 74 4.63 3.84 5.83
N GLU A 75 5.18 3.58 7.02
CA GLU A 75 6.58 3.18 7.18
C GLU A 75 6.67 1.66 6.99
N THR A 76 7.63 1.22 6.17
CA THR A 76 7.84 -0.21 5.93
C THR A 76 8.38 -0.88 7.19
N GLU A 77 7.63 -1.85 7.73
CA GLU A 77 8.07 -2.68 8.85
C GLU A 77 8.84 -3.90 8.35
N THR A 78 8.30 -4.57 7.34
CA THR A 78 8.87 -5.80 6.78
C THR A 78 8.67 -5.86 5.27
N GLU A 79 9.62 -6.52 4.60
CA GLU A 79 9.54 -6.85 3.18
C GLU A 79 9.75 -8.35 3.02
N GLN A 80 8.72 -9.02 2.50
CA GLN A 80 8.79 -10.44 2.16
C GLN A 80 8.86 -10.57 0.64
N ALA A 81 10.04 -10.89 0.12
CA ALA A 81 10.22 -11.20 -1.29
C ALA A 81 9.37 -12.42 -1.69
N LEU A 82 8.81 -12.37 -2.89
CA LEU A 82 8.11 -13.50 -3.48
C LEU A 82 9.12 -14.54 -3.96
N PRO A 83 8.86 -15.85 -3.79
CA PRO A 83 9.68 -16.88 -4.42
C PRO A 83 9.73 -16.71 -5.94
N GLU A 84 10.84 -17.09 -6.56
CA GLU A 84 10.96 -17.03 -8.02
C GLU A 84 9.81 -17.77 -8.72
N GLY A 85 9.22 -17.12 -9.73
CA GLY A 85 8.12 -17.68 -10.52
C GLY A 85 6.71 -17.43 -9.96
N VAL A 86 6.56 -16.93 -8.73
CA VAL A 86 5.25 -16.58 -8.15
C VAL A 86 4.83 -15.19 -8.61
N ARG A 87 3.62 -15.07 -9.19
CA ARG A 87 2.97 -13.79 -9.49
C ARG A 87 1.68 -13.66 -8.69
N PRO A 88 1.47 -12.59 -7.90
CA PRO A 88 0.22 -12.41 -7.16
C PRO A 88 -0.95 -12.32 -8.13
N ALA A 89 -1.93 -13.22 -7.99
CA ALA A 89 -3.17 -13.13 -8.73
C ALA A 89 -4.04 -12.05 -8.07
N ILE A 90 -4.16 -10.89 -8.72
CA ILE A 90 -5.09 -9.84 -8.29
C ILE A 90 -6.23 -9.84 -9.30
N ARG A 91 -7.45 -10.09 -8.79
CA ARG A 91 -8.66 -10.23 -9.59
C ARG A 91 -9.32 -8.89 -9.84
#